data_AF-A0A5C6ARL3-F1
#
_entry.id   AF-A0A5C6ARL3-F1
#
_cell.length_a   1.000
_cell.length_b   1.000
_cell.length_c   1.000
_cell.angle_alpha   90.00
_cell.angle_beta   90.00
_cell.angle_gamma   90.00
#
_symmetry.space_group_name_H-M   'P 1'
#
loop_
_entity.id
_entity.type
_entity.pdbx_description
1 polymer ?
#
loop_
_entity_poly.entity_id
_entity_poly.type
_entity_poly.pdbx_seq_one_letter_code
_entity_poly.pdbx_strand_id
1 'polypeptide(L)'
;MIAYFLRTVWNQQDKRGQSTLDKRGQSTLIGVDGWGWGGRNEVLFSFSSLWGHTMARLARADVFDPDEVAIAHVISRTVRRCFLFGDDPVSGKNFDHRKVWIEKYLTHFAKCFGIDLIAFAILSNHYHLVLRSRPDVVKQWDDTEVARRWLMLCPHRKDSNGNPLPPTESELNGIRKCPVELAKIRSRLSDISWWMRLLNQRVAQRANLEDEQVGRFFQDRYKAVKLIDEAAVLACATYVDLNPIRAAMAETIEQSDHTSAQRRVEAITGGPSVDSDDGLQHDDSFLSPVEIDEAAEQPGPNLSKSGSRCSEKGFLWFSKERYLELLDWTARQIADGKPGRTPDGLAPILKRLGLESSVWCELVTDFGKLFKTVAGNPFHVDAHRSRQTQRRFRVSRRVRDLIPSG
;
A
#
# COMPACT_ATOMS: atom_id res chain seq x y z
N MET A 1 -26.55 -19.28 -2.31
CA MET A 1 -27.43 -18.19 -1.84
C MET A 1 -26.70 -16.85 -1.65
N ILE A 2 -25.36 -16.81 -1.57
CA ILE A 2 -24.57 -15.58 -1.35
C ILE A 2 -24.11 -14.91 -2.67
N ALA A 3 -23.86 -15.67 -3.74
CA ALA A 3 -23.66 -15.11 -5.09
C ALA A 3 -24.89 -14.34 -5.62
N TYR A 4 -26.08 -14.60 -5.07
CA TYR A 4 -27.30 -13.89 -5.42
C TYR A 4 -27.40 -12.53 -4.70
N PHE A 5 -26.88 -12.40 -3.48
CA PHE A 5 -26.99 -11.16 -2.69
C PHE A 5 -26.13 -10.03 -3.28
N LEU A 6 -24.90 -10.33 -3.72
CA LEU A 6 -24.03 -9.38 -4.42
C LEU A 6 -24.60 -8.98 -5.79
N ARG A 7 -25.31 -9.90 -6.47
CA ARG A 7 -25.93 -9.63 -7.78
C ARG A 7 -27.24 -8.84 -7.69
N THR A 8 -28.00 -8.96 -6.59
CA THR A 8 -29.32 -8.33 -6.45
C THR A 8 -29.24 -6.86 -6.01
N VAL A 9 -28.22 -6.49 -5.23
CA VAL A 9 -27.95 -5.08 -4.89
C VAL A 9 -27.45 -4.29 -6.11
N TRP A 10 -26.82 -4.96 -7.08
CA TRP A 10 -26.24 -4.35 -8.27
C TRP A 10 -27.26 -4.02 -9.37
N ASN A 11 -28.35 -4.80 -9.50
CA ASN A 11 -29.34 -4.65 -10.59
C ASN A 11 -30.38 -3.52 -10.38
N GLN A 12 -30.33 -2.76 -9.29
CA GLN A 12 -31.25 -1.63 -9.06
C GLN A 12 -30.72 -0.27 -9.56
N GLN A 13 -29.45 -0.15 -9.93
CA GLN A 13 -28.87 1.09 -10.48
C GLN A 13 -29.13 1.28 -11.99
N ASP A 14 -29.46 0.22 -12.73
CA ASP A 14 -29.54 0.26 -14.21
C ASP A 14 -30.89 0.75 -14.79
N LYS A 15 -31.82 1.21 -13.94
CA LYS A 15 -33.18 1.62 -14.39
C LYS A 15 -33.55 3.09 -14.18
N ARG A 16 -32.59 3.97 -13.85
CA ARG A 16 -32.84 5.42 -13.76
C ARG A 16 -31.80 6.21 -14.56
N GLY A 17 -31.87 6.08 -15.88
CA GLY A 17 -30.97 6.79 -16.79
C GLY A 17 -31.37 6.68 -18.25
N GLN A 18 -32.65 6.85 -18.59
CA GLN A 18 -33.06 7.10 -19.97
C GLN A 18 -33.60 8.52 -20.07
N SER A 19 -32.73 9.47 -20.45
CA SER A 19 -33.15 10.78 -20.97
C SER A 19 -33.13 10.73 -22.49
N THR A 20 -34.29 11.02 -23.07
CA THR A 20 -34.56 11.10 -24.50
C THR A 20 -33.75 12.20 -25.20
N LEU A 21 -33.03 11.82 -26.25
CA LEU A 21 -32.47 12.73 -27.27
C LEU A 21 -33.60 13.26 -28.16
N ASP A 22 -33.76 14.59 -28.24
CA ASP A 22 -34.48 15.24 -29.34
C ASP A 22 -33.47 15.86 -30.32
N LYS A 23 -33.77 15.69 -31.60
CA LYS A 23 -33.05 16.14 -32.77
C LYS A 23 -33.50 17.55 -33.10
N ARG A 24 -32.56 18.47 -33.30
CA ARG A 24 -32.69 19.55 -34.31
C ARG A 24 -31.34 20.21 -34.53
N GLY A 25 -30.74 19.89 -35.67
CA GLY A 25 -29.60 20.64 -36.19
C GLY A 25 -30.07 21.94 -36.80
N GLN A 26 -29.26 23.00 -36.64
CA GLN A 26 -29.11 24.07 -37.61
C GLN A 26 -27.76 24.75 -37.37
N SER A 27 -26.97 24.86 -38.44
CA SER A 27 -25.72 25.58 -38.50
C SER A 27 -25.97 27.08 -38.62
N THR A 28 -25.10 27.90 -38.03
CA THR A 28 -24.89 29.27 -38.51
C THR A 28 -23.46 29.70 -38.20
N LEU A 29 -22.70 29.98 -39.26
CA LEU A 29 -21.40 30.65 -39.26
C LEU A 29 -21.64 32.16 -39.20
N ILE A 30 -21.12 32.87 -38.19
CA ILE A 30 -20.79 34.31 -38.29
C ILE A 30 -19.64 34.65 -37.31
N GLY A 31 -18.55 35.19 -37.86
CA GLY A 31 -17.96 36.47 -37.44
C GLY A 31 -17.10 36.53 -36.18
N VAL A 32 -15.83 36.84 -36.44
CA VAL A 32 -14.79 37.36 -35.54
C VAL A 32 -15.23 38.67 -34.86
N ASP A 33 -14.83 38.85 -33.60
CA ASP A 33 -14.35 40.09 -32.95
C ASP A 33 -14.86 40.24 -31.50
N GLY A 34 -13.96 40.65 -30.61
CA GLY A 34 -14.36 41.23 -29.31
C GLY A 34 -13.60 40.69 -28.10
N TRP A 35 -12.45 41.29 -27.83
CA TRP A 35 -11.81 41.26 -26.52
C TRP A 35 -12.74 41.92 -25.49
N GLY A 36 -13.11 41.19 -24.44
CA GLY A 36 -13.96 41.69 -23.37
C GLY A 36 -13.65 40.98 -22.05
N TRP A 37 -12.95 41.69 -21.17
CA TRP A 37 -12.69 41.30 -19.79
C TRP A 37 -13.99 41.26 -18.98
N GLY A 38 -14.21 40.18 -18.23
CA GLY A 38 -15.36 40.08 -17.34
C GLY A 38 -15.44 38.77 -16.57
N GLY A 39 -14.92 38.80 -15.34
CA GLY A 39 -15.38 38.04 -14.16
C GLY A 39 -15.58 36.54 -14.28
N ARG A 40 -14.66 35.76 -13.70
CA ARG A 40 -14.95 34.41 -13.22
C ARG A 40 -14.33 34.14 -11.85
N ASN A 41 -15.22 33.89 -10.89
CA ASN A 41 -15.11 33.15 -9.64
C ASN A 41 -13.75 32.51 -9.37
N GLU A 42 -13.05 33.05 -8.37
CA GLU A 42 -11.97 32.37 -7.67
C GLU A 42 -12.53 31.14 -6.94
N VAL A 43 -12.28 29.96 -7.51
CA VAL A 43 -12.25 28.72 -6.73
C VAL A 43 -10.93 28.77 -5.97
N LEU A 44 -10.97 29.26 -4.73
CA LEU A 44 -9.86 29.20 -3.78
C LEU A 44 -9.53 27.74 -3.48
N PHE A 45 -8.63 27.15 -4.27
CA PHE A 45 -7.85 26.00 -3.83
C PHE A 45 -6.98 26.48 -2.66
N SER A 46 -7.36 26.08 -1.44
CA SER A 46 -6.56 26.31 -0.24
C SER A 46 -5.24 25.53 -0.33
N PHE A 47 -4.24 26.17 -0.94
CA PHE A 47 -2.85 25.80 -0.84
C PHE A 47 -2.34 26.25 0.55
N SER A 48 -2.46 25.39 1.55
CA SER A 48 -1.70 25.59 2.79
C SER A 48 -0.27 25.08 2.63
N SER A 49 0.66 26.00 2.87
CA SER A 49 2.10 25.89 2.78
C SER A 49 2.67 24.87 3.77
N LEU A 50 3.31 23.83 3.23
CA LEU A 50 4.07 22.79 3.93
C LEU A 50 5.46 23.30 4.38
N TRP A 51 5.53 24.42 5.08
CA TRP A 51 6.81 24.95 5.58
C TRP A 51 6.75 25.21 7.08
N GLY A 52 6.69 24.12 7.83
CA GLY A 52 7.19 24.06 9.21
C GLY A 52 8.64 23.60 9.17
N HIS A 53 9.50 24.24 9.97
CA HIS A 53 10.94 23.99 10.08
C HIS A 53 11.30 22.49 9.98
N THR A 54 12.17 22.14 9.03
CA THR A 54 12.62 20.76 8.80
C THR A 54 13.50 20.31 9.97
N MET A 55 12.89 19.80 11.03
CA MET A 55 13.59 18.99 12.04
C MET A 55 14.27 17.83 11.33
N ALA A 56 15.53 17.54 11.69
CA ALA A 56 16.23 16.37 11.21
C ALA A 56 15.36 15.13 11.45
N ARG A 57 15.05 14.37 10.38
CA ARG A 57 14.25 13.14 10.51
C ARG A 57 14.98 12.16 11.41
N LEU A 58 14.26 11.55 12.36
CA LEU A 58 14.81 10.49 13.20
C LEU A 58 15.46 9.40 12.34
N ALA A 59 16.53 8.80 12.86
CA ALA A 59 17.14 7.64 12.21
C ALA A 59 16.11 6.52 12.15
N ARG A 60 16.05 5.74 11.06
CA ARG A 60 15.06 4.65 10.99
C ARG A 60 15.30 3.58 12.06
N ALA A 61 16.56 3.37 12.43
CA ALA A 61 16.95 2.50 13.54
C ALA A 61 16.42 2.97 14.91
N ASP A 62 16.00 4.24 15.05
CA ASP A 62 15.31 4.73 16.25
C ASP A 62 13.84 4.32 16.32
N VAL A 63 13.25 3.95 15.19
CA VAL A 63 11.80 3.68 15.04
C VAL A 63 11.53 2.20 14.79
N PHE A 64 12.37 1.56 13.96
CA PHE A 64 12.27 0.16 13.57
C PHE A 64 13.48 -0.60 14.09
N ASP A 65 13.24 -1.54 15.01
CA ASP A 65 14.24 -2.51 15.40
C ASP A 65 14.22 -3.68 14.40
N PRO A 66 15.32 -4.02 13.72
CA PRO A 66 15.35 -5.15 12.79
C PRO A 66 15.04 -6.51 13.44
N ASP A 67 15.16 -6.61 14.77
CA ASP A 67 14.92 -7.85 15.53
C ASP A 67 13.50 -7.96 16.11
N GLU A 68 12.66 -6.92 15.93
CA GLU A 68 11.27 -6.89 16.37
C GLU A 68 10.29 -7.00 15.19
N VAL A 69 9.15 -7.62 15.46
CA VAL A 69 8.00 -7.57 14.55
C VAL A 69 7.42 -6.15 14.62
N ALA A 70 7.43 -5.45 13.50
CA ALA A 70 6.91 -4.10 13.39
C ALA A 70 6.11 -3.95 12.10
N ILE A 71 4.97 -3.26 12.19
CA ILE A 71 4.17 -2.89 11.03
C ILE A 71 4.48 -1.44 10.67
N ALA A 72 4.70 -1.17 9.38
CA ALA A 72 5.05 0.14 8.89
C ALA A 72 4.28 0.48 7.61
N HIS A 73 3.76 1.71 7.57
CA HIS A 73 3.39 2.35 6.32
C HIS A 73 4.60 3.00 5.69
N VAL A 74 4.95 2.62 4.46
CA VAL A 74 6.09 3.16 3.72
C VAL A 74 5.66 3.76 2.39
N ILE A 75 6.30 4.87 2.01
CA ILE A 75 5.96 5.63 0.79
C ILE A 75 7.24 6.06 0.09
N SER A 76 7.32 5.84 -1.23
CA SER A 76 8.32 6.48 -2.09
C SER A 76 7.63 7.29 -3.18
N ARG A 77 8.19 8.47 -3.47
CA ARG A 77 7.65 9.42 -4.44
C ARG A 77 8.72 9.82 -5.45
N THR A 78 8.33 9.91 -6.71
CA THR A 78 9.19 10.30 -7.84
C THR A 78 9.70 11.74 -7.67
N VAL A 79 10.82 12.05 -8.33
CA VAL A 79 11.36 13.41 -8.37
C VAL A 79 10.35 14.39 -8.96
N ARG A 80 10.35 15.62 -8.45
CA ARG A 80 9.53 16.75 -8.94
C ARG A 80 8.03 16.45 -9.02
N ARG A 81 7.57 15.36 -8.40
CA ARG A 81 6.19 14.84 -8.49
C ARG A 81 5.77 14.45 -9.92
N CYS A 82 6.71 14.23 -10.83
CA CYS A 82 6.46 13.76 -12.19
C CYS A 82 5.75 12.41 -12.17
N PHE A 83 4.88 12.18 -13.15
CA PHE A 83 4.06 10.96 -13.19
C PHE A 83 4.85 9.84 -13.88
N LEU A 84 6.00 9.47 -13.31
CA LEU A 84 6.91 8.46 -13.87
C LEU A 84 6.39 7.03 -13.74
N PHE A 85 5.14 6.84 -13.28
CA PHE A 85 4.38 5.61 -13.27
C PHE A 85 2.99 5.81 -13.90
N GLY A 86 2.76 6.84 -14.70
CA GLY A 86 1.50 7.02 -15.43
C GLY A 86 1.55 8.12 -16.47
N ASP A 87 0.42 8.77 -16.75
CA ASP A 87 0.38 9.86 -17.74
C ASP A 87 1.12 11.09 -17.24
N ASP A 88 2.32 11.33 -17.78
CA ASP A 88 3.11 12.51 -17.44
C ASP A 88 2.68 13.73 -18.26
N PRO A 89 2.06 14.75 -17.64
CA PRO A 89 1.56 15.91 -18.36
C PRO A 89 2.68 16.82 -18.88
N VAL A 90 3.91 16.64 -18.39
CA VAL A 90 5.06 17.44 -18.80
C VAL A 90 5.72 16.86 -20.05
N SER A 91 5.99 15.55 -20.07
CA SER A 91 6.59 14.90 -21.24
C SER A 91 5.57 14.43 -22.28
N GLY A 92 4.27 14.35 -21.92
CA GLY A 92 3.22 13.80 -22.76
C GLY A 92 3.32 12.28 -22.98
N LYS A 93 4.07 11.58 -22.13
CA LYS A 93 4.31 10.13 -22.23
C LYS A 93 3.51 9.40 -21.15
N ASN A 94 3.04 8.21 -21.46
CA ASN A 94 2.44 7.30 -20.48
C ASN A 94 3.50 6.32 -19.97
N PHE A 95 3.60 6.19 -18.65
CA PHE A 95 4.50 5.27 -17.96
C PHE A 95 3.76 4.26 -17.07
N ASP A 96 2.48 4.00 -17.34
CA ASP A 96 1.63 3.15 -16.50
C ASP A 96 2.11 1.69 -16.49
N HIS A 97 2.77 1.24 -17.56
CA HIS A 97 3.39 -0.09 -17.66
C HIS A 97 4.41 -0.38 -16.56
N ARG A 98 4.96 0.66 -15.91
CA ARG A 98 5.91 0.51 -14.81
C ARG A 98 5.25 0.04 -13.52
N LYS A 99 3.93 0.24 -13.36
CA LYS A 99 3.16 -0.29 -12.22
C LYS A 99 3.21 -1.82 -12.19
N VAL A 100 3.07 -2.46 -13.36
CA VAL A 100 3.22 -3.92 -13.54
C VAL A 100 4.59 -4.39 -13.04
N TRP A 101 5.67 -3.65 -13.33
CA TRP A 101 7.01 -4.04 -12.87
C TRP A 101 7.14 -3.97 -11.36
N ILE A 102 6.62 -2.90 -10.76
CA ILE A 102 6.63 -2.71 -9.31
C ILE A 102 5.88 -3.86 -8.65
N GLU A 103 4.71 -4.19 -9.15
CA GLU A 103 3.91 -5.30 -8.63
C GLU A 103 4.64 -6.64 -8.74
N LYS A 104 5.25 -6.96 -9.89
CA LYS A 104 6.11 -8.15 -10.03
C LYS A 104 7.24 -8.19 -9.00
N TYR A 105 7.85 -7.04 -8.68
CA TYR A 105 8.84 -6.96 -7.60
C TYR A 105 8.23 -7.19 -6.22
N LEU A 106 7.04 -6.63 -5.94
CA LEU A 106 6.34 -6.84 -4.67
C LEU A 106 6.01 -8.32 -4.45
N THR A 107 5.45 -8.99 -5.47
CA THR A 107 5.17 -10.43 -5.45
C THR A 107 6.44 -11.24 -5.23
N HIS A 108 7.52 -10.96 -5.97
CA HIS A 108 8.80 -11.65 -5.79
C HIS A 108 9.42 -11.41 -4.40
N PHE A 109 9.30 -10.19 -3.89
CA PHE A 109 9.83 -9.83 -2.58
C PHE A 109 9.07 -10.51 -1.45
N ALA A 110 7.74 -10.62 -1.54
CA ALA A 110 6.94 -11.35 -0.56
C ALA A 110 7.36 -12.82 -0.43
N LYS A 111 7.74 -13.46 -1.55
CA LYS A 111 8.27 -14.83 -1.57
C LYS A 111 9.61 -14.96 -0.85
N CYS A 112 10.49 -13.98 -1.00
CA CYS A 112 11.89 -14.10 -0.59
C CYS A 112 12.20 -13.47 0.77
N PHE A 113 11.72 -12.25 1.05
CA PHE A 113 11.94 -11.58 2.33
C PHE A 113 11.11 -12.25 3.44
N GLY A 114 11.57 -12.12 4.68
CA GLY A 114 10.80 -12.37 5.90
C GLY A 114 10.02 -11.11 6.28
N ILE A 115 9.23 -10.61 5.34
CA ILE A 115 8.40 -9.40 5.48
C ILE A 115 7.06 -9.69 4.81
N ASP A 116 5.97 -9.51 5.53
CA ASP A 116 4.63 -9.65 4.96
C ASP A 116 4.23 -8.33 4.28
N LEU A 117 3.68 -8.42 3.07
CA LEU A 117 3.02 -7.32 2.38
C LEU A 117 1.54 -7.31 2.75
N ILE A 118 1.13 -6.37 3.61
CA ILE A 118 -0.25 -6.27 4.12
C ILE A 118 -1.16 -5.61 3.09
N ALA A 119 -0.73 -4.45 2.60
CA ALA A 119 -1.47 -3.64 1.64
C ALA A 119 -0.53 -2.85 0.72
N PHE A 120 -0.97 -2.51 -0.48
CA PHE A 120 -0.27 -1.64 -1.41
C PHE A 120 -1.23 -0.85 -2.31
N ALA A 121 -0.74 0.29 -2.81
CA ALA A 121 -1.35 1.04 -3.91
C ALA A 121 -0.27 1.75 -4.72
N ILE A 122 -0.29 1.60 -6.05
CA ILE A 122 0.68 2.20 -6.97
C ILE A 122 -0.01 3.30 -7.78
N LEU A 123 0.33 4.56 -7.49
CA LEU A 123 -0.18 5.74 -8.19
C LEU A 123 0.82 6.25 -9.21
N SER A 124 0.41 7.22 -10.03
CA SER A 124 1.21 7.72 -11.16
C SER A 124 2.55 8.36 -10.75
N ASN A 125 2.70 8.87 -9.52
CA ASN A 125 3.95 9.51 -9.05
C ASN A 125 4.46 9.02 -7.69
N HIS A 126 3.79 8.05 -7.07
CA HIS A 126 4.24 7.46 -5.81
C HIS A 126 3.52 6.14 -5.58
N TYR A 127 4.06 5.34 -4.67
CA TYR A 127 3.40 4.13 -4.20
C TYR A 127 3.39 4.09 -2.67
N HIS A 128 2.38 3.42 -2.14
CA HIS A 128 2.16 3.18 -0.72
C HIS A 128 2.25 1.68 -0.45
N LEU A 129 3.00 1.26 0.58
CA LEU A 129 3.01 -0.12 1.06
C LEU A 129 2.75 -0.15 2.57
N VAL A 130 2.05 -1.15 3.05
CA VAL A 130 1.99 -1.54 4.46
C VAL A 130 2.75 -2.85 4.61
N LEU A 131 3.84 -2.83 5.36
CA LEU A 131 4.76 -3.95 5.51
C LEU A 131 4.84 -4.38 6.97
N ARG A 132 4.97 -5.68 7.23
CA ARG A 132 5.24 -6.23 8.57
C ARG A 132 6.57 -6.98 8.56
N SER A 133 7.57 -6.49 9.30
CA SER A 133 8.82 -7.24 9.49
C SER A 133 8.56 -8.52 10.28
N ARG A 134 9.18 -9.63 9.86
CA ARG A 134 9.04 -10.94 10.51
C ARG A 134 10.39 -11.58 10.87
N PRO A 135 11.21 -10.93 11.73
CA PRO A 135 12.44 -11.55 12.22
C PRO A 135 12.18 -12.85 13.00
N ASP A 136 10.99 -13.00 13.59
CA ASP A 136 10.51 -14.25 14.20
C ASP A 136 10.39 -15.40 13.19
N VAL A 137 9.96 -15.13 11.96
CA VAL A 137 9.93 -16.11 10.86
C VAL A 137 11.34 -16.39 10.36
N VAL A 138 12.15 -15.35 10.14
CA VAL A 138 13.53 -15.49 9.66
C VAL A 138 14.39 -16.31 10.62
N LYS A 139 14.15 -16.23 11.92
CA LYS A 139 14.85 -17.03 12.95
C LYS A 139 14.62 -18.55 12.79
N GLN A 140 13.52 -18.97 12.16
CA GLN A 140 13.25 -20.39 11.92
C GLN A 140 13.92 -20.95 10.66
N TRP A 141 14.43 -20.10 9.78
CA TRP A 141 15.08 -20.57 8.56
C TRP A 141 16.46 -21.14 8.85
N ASP A 142 16.79 -22.26 8.22
CA ASP A 142 18.17 -22.74 8.21
C ASP A 142 19.07 -21.84 7.34
N ASP A 143 20.38 -22.05 7.43
CA ASP A 143 21.36 -21.23 6.73
C ASP A 143 21.29 -21.38 5.20
N THR A 144 20.83 -22.54 4.72
CA THR A 144 20.62 -22.79 3.29
C THR A 144 19.47 -21.94 2.77
N GLU A 145 18.36 -21.87 3.51
CA GLU A 145 17.19 -21.10 3.15
C GLU A 145 17.46 -19.59 3.19
N VAL A 146 18.22 -19.12 4.18
CA VAL A 146 18.70 -17.72 4.23
C VAL A 146 19.55 -17.39 3.00
N ALA A 147 20.54 -18.23 2.67
CA ALA A 147 21.38 -18.03 1.50
C ALA A 147 20.58 -18.07 0.19
N ARG A 148 19.68 -19.05 0.05
CA ARG A 148 18.82 -19.24 -1.12
C ARG A 148 17.94 -18.02 -1.35
N ARG A 149 17.18 -17.58 -0.34
CA ARG A 149 16.29 -16.41 -0.43
C ARG A 149 17.05 -15.14 -0.78
N TRP A 150 18.23 -14.94 -0.20
CA TRP A 150 19.07 -13.80 -0.54
C TRP A 150 19.55 -13.84 -1.99
N LEU A 151 19.99 -15.00 -2.48
CA LEU A 151 20.42 -15.16 -3.87
C LEU A 151 19.24 -15.03 -4.86
N MET A 152 18.01 -15.35 -4.46
CA MET A 152 16.83 -15.05 -5.26
C MET A 152 16.51 -13.53 -5.30
N LEU A 153 16.91 -12.76 -4.29
CA LEU A 153 16.79 -11.29 -4.27
C LEU A 153 17.98 -10.58 -4.93
N CYS A 154 19.17 -11.13 -4.81
CA CYS A 154 20.42 -10.55 -5.29
C CYS A 154 21.16 -11.63 -6.11
N PRO A 155 20.63 -12.03 -7.27
CA PRO A 155 21.17 -13.15 -8.03
C PRO A 155 22.48 -12.79 -8.71
N HIS A 156 23.43 -13.73 -8.71
CA HIS A 156 24.59 -13.66 -9.60
C HIS A 156 24.24 -14.05 -11.03
N ARG A 157 23.26 -14.96 -11.21
CA ARG A 157 22.84 -15.48 -12.50
C ARG A 157 21.36 -15.25 -12.74
N LYS A 158 21.03 -14.85 -13.96
CA LYS A 158 19.66 -14.61 -14.42
C LYS A 158 19.40 -15.34 -15.73
N ASP A 159 18.14 -15.66 -16.00
CA ASP A 159 17.71 -16.16 -17.31
C ASP A 159 17.64 -15.04 -18.36
N SER A 160 17.24 -15.38 -19.60
CA SER A 160 17.07 -14.43 -20.70
C SER A 160 16.01 -13.35 -20.42
N ASN A 161 15.06 -13.64 -19.53
CA ASN A 161 13.99 -12.74 -19.13
C ASN A 161 14.38 -11.88 -17.91
N GLY A 162 15.62 -12.02 -17.40
CA GLY A 162 16.14 -11.31 -16.25
C GLY A 162 15.68 -11.86 -14.90
N ASN A 163 15.03 -13.02 -14.86
CA ASN A 163 14.61 -13.67 -13.62
C ASN A 163 15.80 -14.37 -12.94
N PRO A 164 15.85 -14.40 -11.60
CA PRO A 164 16.88 -15.14 -10.86
C PRO A 164 16.82 -16.64 -11.17
N LEU A 165 17.96 -17.24 -11.47
CA LEU A 165 18.07 -18.70 -11.57
C LEU A 165 18.25 -19.33 -10.18
N PRO A 166 17.83 -20.59 -9.98
CA PRO A 166 18.11 -21.31 -8.74
C PRO A 166 19.61 -21.32 -8.43
N PRO A 167 20.01 -21.00 -7.18
CA PRO A 167 21.40 -20.93 -6.81
C PRO A 167 22.05 -22.32 -6.84
N THR A 168 23.28 -22.38 -7.32
CA THR A 168 24.13 -23.58 -7.24
C THR A 168 24.62 -23.80 -5.81
N GLU A 169 25.06 -25.02 -5.50
CA GLU A 169 25.73 -25.33 -4.23
C GLU A 169 26.96 -24.45 -3.99
N SER A 170 27.70 -24.06 -5.03
CA SER A 170 28.84 -23.16 -4.89
C SER A 170 28.40 -21.76 -4.44
N GLU A 171 27.32 -21.22 -5.02
CA GLU A 171 26.78 -19.90 -4.65
C GLU A 171 26.24 -19.92 -3.21
N LEU A 172 25.52 -20.99 -2.82
CA LEU A 172 25.04 -21.18 -1.46
C LEU A 172 26.19 -21.25 -0.45
N ASN A 173 27.23 -22.02 -0.76
CA ASN A 173 28.41 -22.18 0.10
C ASN A 173 29.20 -20.89 0.26
N GLY A 174 29.18 -19.98 -0.73
CA GLY A 174 29.77 -18.65 -0.61
C GLY A 174 29.18 -17.82 0.54
N ILE A 175 27.91 -18.05 0.90
CA ILE A 175 27.25 -17.41 2.04
C ILE A 175 27.35 -18.28 3.29
N ARG A 176 26.99 -19.57 3.20
CA ARG A 176 26.91 -20.50 4.35
C ARG A 176 28.25 -20.65 5.08
N LYS A 177 29.37 -20.66 4.34
CA LYS A 177 30.71 -20.82 4.91
C LYS A 177 31.30 -19.51 5.45
N CYS A 178 30.57 -18.40 5.35
CA CYS A 178 30.96 -17.11 5.91
C CYS A 178 29.93 -16.67 6.98
N PRO A 179 30.13 -17.07 8.26
CA PRO A 179 29.16 -16.78 9.33
C PRO A 179 28.82 -15.29 9.47
N VAL A 180 29.79 -14.41 9.24
CA VAL A 180 29.61 -12.95 9.31
C VAL A 180 28.65 -12.46 8.23
N GLU A 181 28.85 -12.89 6.98
CA GLU A 181 27.97 -12.48 5.88
C GLU A 181 26.59 -13.12 6.01
N LEU A 182 26.51 -14.38 6.43
CA LEU A 182 25.26 -15.08 6.70
C LEU A 182 24.42 -14.38 7.78
N ALA A 183 25.02 -14.02 8.93
CA ALA A 183 24.31 -13.31 10.01
C ALA A 183 23.80 -11.94 9.55
N LYS A 184 24.62 -11.22 8.78
CA LYS A 184 24.26 -9.94 8.18
C LYS A 184 23.11 -10.10 7.18
N ILE A 185 23.15 -11.10 6.29
CA ILE A 185 22.06 -11.39 5.34
C ILE A 185 20.78 -11.75 6.09
N ARG A 186 20.86 -12.59 7.12
CA ARG A 186 19.72 -13.00 7.94
C ARG A 186 18.99 -11.77 8.51
N SER A 187 19.73 -10.83 9.11
CA SER A 187 19.15 -9.56 9.61
C SER A 187 18.49 -8.73 8.50
N ARG A 188 19.10 -8.68 7.30
CA ARG A 188 18.56 -7.92 6.16
C ARG A 188 17.25 -8.48 5.61
N LEU A 189 17.04 -9.80 5.70
CA LEU A 189 15.86 -10.46 5.16
C LEU A 189 14.56 -10.08 5.88
N SER A 190 14.60 -9.48 7.07
CA SER A 190 13.42 -8.93 7.76
C SER A 190 13.44 -7.40 7.87
N ASP A 191 14.43 -6.71 7.30
CA ASP A 191 14.56 -5.25 7.38
C ASP A 191 13.80 -4.54 6.25
N ILE A 192 12.77 -3.77 6.61
CA ILE A 192 11.97 -2.94 5.71
C ILE A 192 12.84 -1.97 4.90
N SER A 193 13.95 -1.47 5.46
CA SER A 193 14.89 -0.60 4.75
C SER A 193 15.56 -1.31 3.58
N TRP A 194 15.81 -2.62 3.70
CA TRP A 194 16.38 -3.43 2.62
C TRP A 194 15.36 -3.73 1.53
N TRP A 195 14.11 -4.05 1.90
CA TRP A 195 13.00 -4.14 0.94
C TRP A 195 12.90 -2.85 0.12
N MET A 196 12.80 -1.70 0.80
CA MET A 196 12.63 -0.40 0.15
C MET A 196 13.86 0.02 -0.66
N ARG A 197 15.08 -0.33 -0.21
CA ARG A 197 16.31 -0.07 -0.96
C ARG A 197 16.30 -0.84 -2.28
N LEU A 198 16.07 -2.15 -2.24
CA LEU A 198 16.11 -2.98 -3.44
C LEU A 198 14.98 -2.62 -4.41
N LEU A 199 13.77 -2.36 -3.91
CA LEU A 199 12.62 -1.96 -4.74
C LEU A 199 12.92 -0.64 -5.48
N ASN A 200 13.28 0.40 -4.73
CA ASN A 200 13.58 1.71 -5.32
C ASN A 200 14.77 1.64 -6.28
N GLN A 201 15.82 0.90 -5.93
CA GLN A 201 16.98 0.76 -6.80
C GLN A 201 16.60 0.11 -8.13
N ARG A 202 15.86 -1.00 -8.11
CA ARG A 202 15.47 -1.72 -9.32
C ARG A 202 14.56 -0.88 -10.22
N VAL A 203 13.55 -0.23 -9.63
CA VAL A 203 12.63 0.65 -10.36
C VAL A 203 13.40 1.82 -10.98
N ALA A 204 14.23 2.51 -10.20
CA ALA A 204 15.00 3.65 -10.68
C ALA A 204 15.99 3.27 -11.78
N GLN A 205 16.74 2.17 -11.61
CA GLN A 205 17.71 1.72 -12.61
C GLN A 205 17.03 1.31 -13.91
N ARG A 206 15.93 0.57 -13.83
CA ARG A 206 15.19 0.13 -15.01
C ARG A 206 14.55 1.31 -15.75
N ALA A 207 13.89 2.21 -15.03
CA ALA A 207 13.24 3.39 -15.62
C ALA A 207 14.26 4.35 -16.23
N ASN A 208 15.36 4.65 -15.51
CA ASN A 208 16.41 5.52 -16.06
C ASN A 208 17.08 4.91 -17.31
N LEU A 209 17.25 3.58 -17.35
CA LEU A 209 17.77 2.90 -18.54
C LEU A 209 16.78 3.00 -19.71
N GLU A 210 15.48 2.77 -19.47
CA GLU A 210 14.41 2.93 -20.49
C GLU A 210 14.34 4.36 -21.03
N ASP A 211 14.50 5.36 -20.16
CA ASP A 211 14.41 6.78 -20.51
C ASP A 211 15.73 7.38 -21.03
N GLU A 212 16.81 6.57 -21.09
CA GLU A 212 18.18 7.01 -21.40
C GLU A 212 18.64 8.19 -20.50
N GLN A 213 18.22 8.18 -19.24
CA GLN A 213 18.53 9.24 -18.27
C GLN A 213 19.54 8.80 -17.21
N VAL A 214 20.18 9.80 -16.59
CA VAL A 214 21.02 9.62 -15.41
C VAL A 214 20.52 10.48 -14.25
N GLY A 215 20.76 10.02 -13.01
CA GLY A 215 20.46 10.79 -11.81
C GLY A 215 19.31 10.24 -10.95
N ARG A 216 18.70 11.12 -10.15
CA ARG A 216 17.71 10.73 -9.14
C ARG A 216 16.35 10.46 -9.78
N PHE A 217 15.81 9.27 -9.51
CA PHE A 217 14.43 8.92 -9.87
C PHE A 217 13.43 9.21 -8.75
N PHE A 218 13.81 8.95 -7.49
CA PHE A 218 13.01 9.28 -6.30
C PHE A 218 13.49 10.57 -5.66
N GLN A 219 12.56 11.40 -5.17
CA GLN A 219 12.88 12.73 -4.64
C GLN A 219 13.78 12.70 -3.39
N ASP A 220 13.63 11.67 -2.56
CA ASP A 220 14.27 11.55 -1.24
C ASP A 220 14.23 10.07 -0.80
N ARG A 221 14.80 9.77 0.36
CA ARG A 221 14.60 8.49 1.04
C ARG A 221 13.10 8.28 1.31
N TYR A 222 12.65 7.03 1.28
CA TYR A 222 11.25 6.67 1.55
C TYR A 222 10.75 7.20 2.92
N LYS A 223 9.47 7.56 3.01
CA LYS A 223 8.83 7.88 4.30
C LYS A 223 8.39 6.61 4.99
N ALA A 224 8.39 6.60 6.33
CA ALA A 224 7.96 5.46 7.12
C ALA A 224 7.18 5.94 8.35
N VAL A 225 6.03 5.31 8.62
CA VAL A 225 5.21 5.52 9.82
C VAL A 225 5.00 4.17 10.49
N LYS A 226 5.43 4.01 11.74
CA LYS A 226 5.22 2.79 12.51
C LYS A 226 3.77 2.71 12.98
N LEU A 227 3.12 1.58 12.76
CA LEU A 227 1.74 1.32 13.19
C LEU A 227 1.82 0.47 14.46
N ILE A 228 1.38 1.00 15.60
CA ILE A 228 1.64 0.38 16.91
C ILE A 228 0.42 -0.26 17.56
N ASP A 229 -0.76 -0.13 16.96
CA ASP A 229 -1.97 -0.81 17.38
C ASP A 229 -2.87 -1.16 16.21
N GLU A 230 -3.89 -1.97 16.49
CA GLU A 230 -4.81 -2.50 15.49
C GLU A 230 -5.58 -1.40 14.75
N ALA A 231 -6.05 -0.37 15.46
CA ALA A 231 -6.78 0.74 14.85
C ALA A 231 -5.92 1.47 13.82
N ALA A 232 -4.63 1.70 14.12
CA ALA A 232 -3.70 2.30 13.17
C ALA A 232 -3.39 1.39 11.97
N VAL A 233 -3.26 0.07 12.20
CA VAL A 233 -3.08 -0.91 11.12
C VAL A 233 -4.27 -0.90 10.18
N LEU A 234 -5.49 -1.00 10.72
CA LEU A 234 -6.72 -1.03 9.95
C LEU A 234 -6.94 0.28 9.18
N ALA A 235 -6.85 1.44 9.87
CA ALA A 235 -7.03 2.74 9.24
C ALA A 235 -5.99 2.99 8.13
N CYS A 236 -4.75 2.56 8.33
CA CYS A 236 -3.70 2.71 7.32
C CYS A 236 -3.94 1.78 6.11
N ALA A 237 -4.30 0.51 6.34
CA ALA A 237 -4.58 -0.43 5.25
C ALA A 237 -5.74 0.10 4.38
N THR A 238 -6.83 0.54 5.00
CA THR A 238 -7.95 1.20 4.31
C THR A 238 -7.52 2.47 3.58
N TYR A 239 -6.71 3.33 4.21
CA TYR A 239 -6.19 4.55 3.56
C TYR A 239 -5.36 4.26 2.31
N VAL A 240 -4.57 3.17 2.33
CA VAL A 240 -3.76 2.74 1.21
C VAL A 240 -4.64 2.14 0.11
N ASP A 241 -5.53 1.22 0.45
CA ASP A 241 -6.41 0.55 -0.51
C ASP A 241 -7.38 1.51 -1.21
N LEU A 242 -7.89 2.52 -0.49
CA LEU A 242 -8.79 3.53 -1.06
C LEU A 242 -8.03 4.70 -1.70
N ASN A 243 -6.71 4.63 -1.85
CA ASN A 243 -5.92 5.76 -2.36
C ASN A 243 -6.28 6.14 -3.80
N PRO A 244 -6.43 5.21 -4.77
CA PRO A 244 -6.85 5.56 -6.13
C PRO A 244 -8.22 6.24 -6.17
N ILE A 245 -9.19 5.78 -5.39
CA ILE A 245 -10.52 6.41 -5.28
C ILE A 245 -10.39 7.83 -4.71
N ARG A 246 -9.62 7.99 -3.62
CA ARG A 246 -9.34 9.31 -3.03
C ARG A 246 -8.58 10.25 -3.96
N ALA A 247 -7.84 9.72 -4.93
CA ALA A 247 -7.13 10.47 -5.95
C ALA A 247 -7.98 10.72 -7.22
N ALA A 248 -9.26 10.31 -7.22
CA ALA A 248 -10.15 10.34 -8.38
C ALA A 248 -9.61 9.60 -9.61
N MET A 249 -8.81 8.54 -9.38
CA MET A 249 -8.28 7.66 -10.42
C MET A 249 -9.18 6.44 -10.67
N ALA A 250 -10.08 6.12 -9.74
CA ALA A 250 -11.04 5.03 -9.83
C ALA A 250 -12.33 5.41 -9.09
N GLU A 251 -13.48 4.89 -9.52
CA GLU A 251 -14.75 5.11 -8.83
C GLU A 251 -15.08 3.99 -7.84
N THR A 252 -14.60 2.78 -8.10
CA THR A 252 -14.83 1.59 -7.28
C THR A 252 -13.54 0.84 -6.95
N ILE A 253 -13.61 -0.12 -6.02
CA ILE A 253 -12.48 -0.95 -5.62
C ILE A 253 -12.04 -1.86 -6.78
N GLU A 254 -13.00 -2.37 -7.53
CA GLU A 254 -12.77 -3.23 -8.71
C GLU A 254 -11.98 -2.51 -9.80
N GLN A 255 -12.22 -1.20 -9.95
CA GLN A 255 -11.53 -0.34 -10.91
C GLN A 255 -10.21 0.26 -10.37
N SER A 256 -9.86 -0.03 -9.11
CA SER A 256 -8.66 0.51 -8.48
C SER A 256 -7.43 -0.35 -8.80
N ASP A 257 -6.98 -0.28 -10.06
CA ASP A 257 -5.86 -1.04 -10.58
C ASP A 257 -4.60 -0.91 -9.70
N HIS A 258 -3.85 -2.01 -9.59
CA HIS A 258 -2.60 -2.10 -8.83
C HIS A 258 -2.75 -1.71 -7.35
N THR A 259 -3.81 -2.24 -6.73
CA THR A 259 -4.04 -2.18 -5.28
C THR A 259 -4.23 -3.56 -4.66
N SER A 260 -3.91 -3.68 -3.37
CA SER A 260 -4.22 -4.90 -2.63
C SER A 260 -5.72 -5.18 -2.52
N ALA A 261 -6.56 -4.14 -2.40
CA ALA A 261 -8.00 -4.32 -2.35
C ALA A 261 -8.54 -4.94 -3.64
N GLN A 262 -8.09 -4.46 -4.80
CA GLN A 262 -8.46 -5.08 -6.08
C GLN A 262 -8.03 -6.55 -6.13
N ARG A 263 -6.77 -6.87 -5.80
CA ARG A 263 -6.29 -8.27 -5.75
C ARG A 263 -7.13 -9.16 -4.83
N ARG A 264 -7.57 -8.64 -3.69
CA ARG A 264 -8.45 -9.36 -2.76
C ARG A 264 -9.84 -9.59 -3.35
N VAL A 265 -10.39 -8.63 -4.09
CA VAL A 265 -11.68 -8.79 -4.79
C VAL A 265 -11.57 -9.81 -5.94
N GLU A 266 -10.51 -9.73 -6.75
CA GLU A 266 -10.22 -10.69 -7.83
C GLU A 266 -10.14 -12.13 -7.28
N ALA A 267 -9.44 -12.32 -6.16
CA ALA A 267 -9.28 -13.62 -5.51
C ALA A 267 -10.61 -14.22 -5.01
N ILE A 268 -11.57 -13.40 -4.57
CA ILE A 268 -12.90 -13.89 -4.11
C ILE A 268 -13.82 -14.16 -5.30
N THR A 269 -13.81 -13.28 -6.30
CA THR A 269 -14.69 -13.38 -7.45
C THR A 269 -14.27 -14.47 -8.44
N GLY A 270 -13.09 -15.08 -8.22
CA GLY A 270 -12.50 -16.04 -9.14
C GLY A 270 -12.20 -15.36 -10.46
N GLY A 271 -11.59 -14.17 -10.39
CA GLY A 271 -11.30 -13.29 -11.52
C GLY A 271 -10.73 -14.06 -12.71
N PRO A 272 -10.91 -13.54 -13.95
CA PRO A 272 -10.59 -14.30 -15.15
C PRO A 272 -9.22 -14.96 -15.05
N SER A 273 -9.20 -16.29 -15.01
CA SER A 273 -8.00 -17.14 -15.13
C SER A 273 -7.49 -17.13 -16.57
N VAL A 274 -7.51 -15.96 -17.20
CA VAL A 274 -7.10 -15.75 -18.57
C VAL A 274 -5.66 -15.32 -18.48
N ASP A 275 -4.79 -15.98 -19.24
CA ASP A 275 -3.42 -15.56 -19.48
C ASP A 275 -3.42 -14.05 -19.79
N SER A 276 -3.16 -13.24 -18.76
CA SER A 276 -3.17 -11.79 -18.91
C SER A 276 -1.94 -11.41 -19.72
N ASP A 277 -2.12 -10.54 -20.70
CA ASP A 277 -1.04 -10.07 -21.59
C ASP A 277 0.11 -9.39 -20.80
N ASP A 278 -0.17 -8.98 -19.55
CA ASP A 278 0.80 -8.40 -18.62
C ASP A 278 1.63 -9.44 -17.82
N GLY A 279 1.26 -10.72 -17.84
CA GLY A 279 1.91 -11.82 -17.11
C GLY A 279 1.84 -11.72 -15.58
N LEU A 280 0.79 -11.10 -15.01
CA LEU A 280 0.51 -11.09 -13.57
C LEU A 280 -0.41 -12.26 -13.16
N GLN A 281 -0.11 -12.91 -12.03
CA GLN A 281 -1.08 -13.81 -11.40
C GLN A 281 -2.12 -12.97 -10.66
N HIS A 282 -3.38 -13.04 -11.09
CA HIS A 282 -4.52 -12.35 -10.47
C HIS A 282 -5.02 -13.07 -9.22
N ASP A 283 -4.11 -13.29 -8.26
CA ASP A 283 -4.44 -13.81 -6.92
C ASP A 283 -3.85 -12.91 -5.82
N ASP A 284 -4.30 -13.12 -4.58
CA ASP A 284 -3.80 -12.41 -3.40
C ASP A 284 -2.85 -13.26 -2.54
N SER A 285 -2.29 -14.35 -3.09
CA SER A 285 -1.48 -15.32 -2.34
C SER A 285 -0.16 -14.75 -1.81
N PHE A 286 0.35 -13.70 -2.45
CA PHE A 286 1.55 -12.99 -2.01
C PHE A 286 1.27 -11.95 -0.91
N LEU A 287 0.01 -11.56 -0.71
CA LEU A 287 -0.39 -10.67 0.37
C LEU A 287 -0.51 -11.42 1.69
N SER A 288 -0.32 -10.70 2.79
CA SER A 288 -0.67 -11.19 4.12
C SER A 288 -2.16 -11.56 4.13
N PRO A 289 -2.55 -12.69 4.74
CA PRO A 289 -3.95 -12.96 5.04
C PRO A 289 -4.56 -11.82 5.86
N VAL A 290 -5.83 -11.51 5.62
CA VAL A 290 -6.54 -10.48 6.40
C VAL A 290 -6.83 -11.00 7.81
N GLU A 291 -7.56 -12.11 7.87
CA GLU A 291 -8.07 -12.68 9.10
C GLU A 291 -6.98 -13.42 9.87
N ILE A 292 -6.93 -13.17 11.17
CA ILE A 292 -6.20 -13.96 12.15
C ILE A 292 -7.08 -15.17 12.49
N ASP A 293 -6.65 -16.37 12.10
CA ASP A 293 -7.34 -17.62 12.43
C ASP A 293 -6.91 -18.10 13.82
N GLU A 294 -7.73 -17.79 14.83
CA GLU A 294 -7.51 -18.19 16.22
C GLU A 294 -7.47 -19.72 16.42
N ALA A 295 -8.24 -20.47 15.62
CA ALA A 295 -8.34 -21.92 15.77
C ALA A 295 -7.10 -22.65 15.23
N ALA A 296 -6.44 -22.05 14.23
CA ALA A 296 -5.23 -22.59 13.62
C ALA A 296 -3.92 -22.01 14.20
N GLU A 297 -3.95 -20.89 14.93
CA GLU A 297 -2.74 -20.24 15.45
C GLU A 297 -2.24 -20.84 16.77
N GLN A 298 -1.10 -21.54 16.69
CA GLN A 298 -0.24 -21.66 17.85
C GLN A 298 0.48 -20.32 18.13
N PRO A 299 0.72 -19.94 19.39
CA PRO A 299 1.51 -18.75 19.72
C PRO A 299 2.87 -18.77 19.02
N GLY A 300 3.16 -17.71 18.25
CA GLY A 300 4.45 -17.52 17.59
C GLY A 300 4.38 -17.36 16.06
N PRO A 301 5.53 -17.47 15.38
CA PRO A 301 5.64 -17.42 13.93
C PRO A 301 4.94 -18.58 13.20
N ASN A 302 4.00 -18.26 12.30
CA ASN A 302 3.33 -19.21 11.40
C ASN A 302 3.95 -19.16 9.99
N LEU A 303 4.88 -20.08 9.67
CA LEU A 303 5.60 -20.09 8.39
C LEU A 303 4.67 -20.43 7.22
N SER A 304 4.86 -19.73 6.11
CA SER A 304 4.16 -20.05 4.87
C SER A 304 4.58 -21.39 4.30
N LYS A 305 3.59 -22.21 3.93
CA LYS A 305 3.79 -23.48 3.21
C LYS A 305 3.65 -23.33 1.69
N SER A 306 2.97 -22.28 1.23
CA SER A 306 2.73 -22.04 -0.20
C SER A 306 3.97 -21.54 -0.94
N GLY A 307 4.90 -20.90 -0.22
CA GLY A 307 6.06 -20.24 -0.80
C GLY A 307 5.74 -18.92 -1.53
N SER A 308 4.47 -18.48 -1.55
CA SER A 308 4.05 -17.20 -2.12
C SER A 308 4.34 -16.00 -1.21
N ARG A 309 4.50 -16.25 0.10
CA ARG A 309 4.78 -15.28 1.15
C ARG A 309 5.67 -15.89 2.24
N CYS A 310 6.04 -15.13 3.26
CA CYS A 310 6.88 -15.63 4.35
C CYS A 310 6.08 -16.25 5.51
N SER A 311 4.84 -15.79 5.72
CA SER A 311 3.98 -16.23 6.83
C SER A 311 2.51 -16.36 6.43
N GLU A 312 1.79 -17.25 7.12
CA GLU A 312 0.31 -17.35 7.03
C GLU A 312 -0.42 -16.53 8.11
N LYS A 313 0.30 -15.73 8.90
CA LYS A 313 -0.30 -14.96 9.99
C LYS A 313 -1.17 -13.83 9.45
N GLY A 314 -2.43 -13.76 9.88
CA GLY A 314 -3.34 -12.65 9.60
C GLY A 314 -2.89 -11.32 10.20
N PHE A 315 -3.59 -10.22 9.91
CA PHE A 315 -3.34 -8.92 10.54
C PHE A 315 -4.58 -8.24 11.17
N LEU A 316 -5.77 -8.83 11.06
CA LEU A 316 -7.02 -8.33 11.63
C LEU A 316 -7.88 -9.46 12.22
N TRP A 317 -8.70 -9.14 13.22
CA TRP A 317 -9.60 -10.10 13.90
C TRP A 317 -10.96 -10.27 13.21
N PHE A 318 -11.00 -10.11 11.89
CA PHE A 318 -12.22 -10.30 11.11
C PHE A 318 -11.89 -10.73 9.68
N SER A 319 -12.89 -11.31 9.03
CA SER A 319 -12.73 -11.94 7.73
C SER A 319 -12.35 -10.97 6.62
N LYS A 320 -11.78 -11.52 5.55
CA LYS A 320 -11.47 -10.79 4.32
C LYS A 320 -12.71 -10.08 3.75
N GLU A 321 -13.86 -10.75 3.81
CA GLU A 321 -15.14 -10.21 3.33
C GLU A 321 -15.58 -9.01 4.16
N ARG A 322 -15.42 -9.07 5.49
CA ARG A 322 -15.71 -7.93 6.37
C ARG A 322 -14.76 -6.76 6.14
N TYR A 323 -13.50 -7.03 5.84
CA TYR A 323 -12.57 -5.99 5.43
C TYR A 323 -13.01 -5.30 4.13
N LEU A 324 -13.39 -6.05 3.10
CA LEU A 324 -13.87 -5.47 1.84
C LEU A 324 -15.19 -4.72 2.01
N GLU A 325 -16.11 -5.19 2.85
CA GLU A 325 -17.34 -4.46 3.21
C GLU A 325 -17.02 -3.12 3.89
N LEU A 326 -16.01 -3.09 4.77
CA LEU A 326 -15.53 -1.85 5.38
C LEU A 326 -14.93 -0.89 4.35
N LEU A 327 -14.15 -1.41 3.39
CA LEU A 327 -13.59 -0.60 2.31
C LEU A 327 -14.68 0.03 1.45
N ASP A 328 -15.66 -0.76 0.98
CA ASP A 328 -16.77 -0.27 0.15
C ASP A 328 -17.60 0.78 0.90
N TRP A 329 -17.98 0.49 2.15
CA TRP A 329 -18.70 1.47 2.96
C TRP A 329 -17.90 2.77 3.13
N THR A 330 -16.60 2.67 3.43
CA THR A 330 -15.73 3.84 3.63
C THR A 330 -15.55 4.64 2.33
N ALA A 331 -15.40 3.97 1.18
CA ALA A 331 -15.32 4.63 -0.13
C ALA A 331 -16.58 5.47 -0.42
N ARG A 332 -17.76 4.93 -0.10
CA ARG A 332 -19.05 5.66 -0.23
C ARG A 332 -19.17 6.86 0.71
N GLN A 333 -18.50 6.85 1.86
CA GLN A 333 -18.46 8.02 2.75
C GLN A 333 -17.56 9.13 2.22
N ILE A 334 -16.56 8.78 1.41
CA ILE A 334 -15.58 9.71 0.83
C ILE A 334 -16.11 10.32 -0.48
N ALA A 335 -16.93 9.58 -1.23
CA ALA A 335 -17.51 10.03 -2.48
C ALA A 335 -18.50 11.21 -2.30
N ASP A 336 -18.58 12.09 -3.30
CA ASP A 336 -19.51 13.22 -3.31
C ASP A 336 -20.97 12.73 -3.28
N GLY A 337 -21.63 12.89 -2.14
CA GLY A 337 -23.00 12.40 -1.95
C GLY A 337 -23.47 12.47 -0.50
N LYS A 338 -24.68 11.95 -0.23
CA LYS A 338 -25.17 11.81 1.15
C LYS A 338 -24.43 10.65 1.83
N PRO A 339 -23.74 10.89 2.96
CA PRO A 339 -23.11 9.84 3.74
C PRO A 339 -24.12 8.73 4.08
N GLY A 340 -23.78 7.48 3.75
CA GLY A 340 -24.62 6.33 4.07
C GLY A 340 -24.51 5.92 5.53
N ARG A 341 -25.59 5.41 6.13
CA ARG A 341 -25.55 4.81 7.48
C ARG A 341 -24.52 3.67 7.53
N THR A 342 -23.78 3.58 8.64
CA THR A 342 -22.89 2.43 8.89
C THR A 342 -23.70 1.12 8.91
N PRO A 343 -23.33 0.13 8.08
CA PRO A 343 -23.96 -1.19 8.09
C PRO A 343 -23.92 -1.83 9.48
N ASP A 344 -24.98 -2.54 9.84
CA ASP A 344 -25.09 -3.19 11.16
C ASP A 344 -23.96 -4.21 11.41
N GLY A 345 -23.38 -4.79 10.35
CA GLY A 345 -22.22 -5.70 10.44
C GLY A 345 -20.88 -5.01 10.71
N LEU A 346 -20.73 -3.73 10.38
CA LEU A 346 -19.48 -2.96 10.57
C LEU A 346 -19.45 -2.19 11.89
N ALA A 347 -20.61 -1.83 12.42
CA ALA A 347 -20.72 -1.13 13.71
C ALA A 347 -20.02 -1.87 14.87
N PRO A 348 -20.09 -3.22 14.99
CA PRO A 348 -19.34 -3.96 16.01
C PRO A 348 -17.82 -3.81 15.90
N ILE A 349 -17.27 -3.75 14.67
CA ILE A 349 -15.82 -3.61 14.44
C ILE A 349 -15.34 -2.24 14.94
N LEU A 350 -16.02 -1.17 14.53
CA LEU A 350 -15.66 0.20 14.94
C LEU A 350 -15.84 0.39 16.45
N LYS A 351 -16.92 -0.13 17.02
CA LYS A 351 -17.18 -0.10 18.48
C LYS A 351 -16.09 -0.83 19.27
N ARG A 352 -15.64 -2.00 18.81
CA ARG A 352 -14.53 -2.75 19.44
C ARG A 352 -13.23 -1.95 19.44
N LEU A 353 -12.96 -1.20 18.37
CA LEU A 353 -11.80 -0.31 18.27
C LEU A 353 -11.97 1.00 19.05
N GLY A 354 -13.14 1.23 19.65
CA GLY A 354 -13.46 2.48 20.36
C GLY A 354 -13.58 3.69 19.42
N LEU A 355 -14.00 3.47 18.17
CA LEU A 355 -14.09 4.51 17.14
C LEU A 355 -15.54 4.74 16.73
N GLU A 356 -15.95 6.01 16.72
CA GLU A 356 -17.16 6.47 16.06
C GLU A 356 -16.98 6.50 14.54
N SER A 357 -18.06 6.34 13.77
CA SER A 357 -18.00 6.31 12.30
C SER A 357 -17.42 7.58 11.68
N SER A 358 -17.73 8.76 12.24
CA SER A 358 -17.18 10.04 11.79
C SER A 358 -15.68 10.14 12.03
N VAL A 359 -15.22 9.68 13.21
CA VAL A 359 -13.79 9.62 13.57
C VAL A 359 -13.05 8.66 12.64
N TRP A 360 -13.63 7.50 12.35
CA TRP A 360 -13.07 6.54 11.39
C TRP A 360 -12.87 7.15 10.01
N CYS A 361 -13.89 7.78 9.44
CA CYS A 361 -13.81 8.39 8.12
C CYS A 361 -12.71 9.45 8.05
N GLU A 362 -12.55 10.26 9.10
CA GLU A 362 -11.48 11.25 9.15
C GLU A 362 -10.09 10.61 9.31
N LEU A 363 -9.96 9.60 10.18
CA LEU A 363 -8.70 8.87 10.36
C LEU A 363 -8.20 8.26 9.06
N VAL A 364 -9.09 7.63 8.29
CA VAL A 364 -8.77 7.07 6.98
C VAL A 364 -8.45 8.19 5.99
N THR A 365 -9.31 9.21 5.87
CA THR A 365 -9.17 10.25 4.84
C THR A 365 -7.90 11.08 5.02
N ASP A 366 -7.55 11.38 6.27
CA ASP A 366 -6.43 12.26 6.62
C ASP A 366 -5.25 11.53 7.27
N PHE A 367 -5.17 10.20 7.14
CA PHE A 367 -4.13 9.38 7.79
C PHE A 367 -2.71 9.96 7.63
N GLY A 368 -2.30 10.25 6.39
CA GLY A 368 -0.97 10.82 6.10
C GLY A 368 -0.76 12.26 6.58
N LYS A 369 -1.84 12.99 6.90
CA LYS A 369 -1.77 14.31 7.56
C LYS A 369 -1.67 14.17 9.07
N LEU A 370 -2.44 13.24 9.65
CA LEU A 370 -2.57 12.99 11.08
C LEU A 370 -1.31 12.34 11.68
N PHE A 371 -0.72 11.37 10.98
CA PHE A 371 0.41 10.59 11.48
C PHE A 371 1.67 10.79 10.62
N LYS A 372 2.83 11.01 11.28
CA LYS A 372 4.11 11.34 10.62
C LYS A 372 5.25 10.38 10.90
N THR A 373 5.27 9.76 12.08
CA THR A 373 6.38 8.87 12.51
C THR A 373 5.85 7.63 13.18
N VAL A 374 4.87 7.79 14.07
CA VAL A 374 4.14 6.70 14.73
C VAL A 374 2.65 6.99 14.61
N ALA A 375 1.87 5.95 14.33
CA ALA A 375 0.41 5.97 14.27
C ALA A 375 -0.15 4.96 15.27
N GLY A 376 -1.12 5.42 16.06
CA GLY A 376 -1.77 4.67 17.12
C GLY A 376 -2.61 5.59 17.99
N ASN A 377 -3.36 4.98 18.91
CA ASN A 377 -4.05 5.65 19.99
C ASN A 377 -3.04 6.51 20.77
N PRO A 378 -3.37 7.77 21.10
CA PRO A 378 -2.47 8.66 21.84
C PRO A 378 -1.90 8.04 23.12
N PHE A 379 -2.69 7.23 23.84
CA PHE A 379 -2.22 6.51 25.03
C PHE A 379 -1.05 5.56 24.72
N HIS A 380 -1.18 4.74 23.68
CA HIS A 380 -0.11 3.83 23.23
C HIS A 380 1.11 4.60 22.70
N VAL A 381 0.89 5.69 21.96
CA VAL A 381 1.99 6.51 21.43
C VAL A 381 2.76 7.19 22.55
N ASP A 382 2.07 7.70 23.57
CA ASP A 382 2.67 8.35 24.73
C ASP A 382 3.43 7.37 25.64
N ALA A 383 3.13 6.07 25.58
CA ALA A 383 3.92 5.01 26.20
C ALA A 383 5.15 4.60 25.36
N HIS A 384 5.11 4.78 24.04
CA HIS A 384 6.20 4.37 23.15
C HIS A 384 7.38 5.36 23.15
N ARG A 385 8.61 4.86 23.05
CA ARG A 385 9.85 5.66 23.03
C ARG A 385 10.72 5.28 21.84
N SER A 386 11.45 6.25 21.29
CA SER A 386 12.46 5.97 20.28
C SER A 386 13.59 5.14 20.90
N ARG A 387 14.14 4.18 20.16
CA ARG A 387 15.10 3.21 20.68
C ARG A 387 16.41 3.83 21.18
N GLN A 388 17.15 4.56 20.34
CA GLN A 388 18.51 4.99 20.71
C GLN A 388 18.49 6.25 21.56
N THR A 389 17.56 7.18 21.27
CA THR A 389 17.52 8.48 21.96
C THR A 389 16.53 8.56 23.11
N GLN A 390 15.71 7.52 23.35
CA GLN A 390 14.67 7.47 24.39
C GLN A 390 13.69 8.66 24.37
N ARG A 391 13.57 9.35 23.23
CA ARG A 391 12.65 10.47 23.03
C ARG A 391 11.22 9.98 22.92
N ARG A 392 10.29 10.82 23.40
CA ARG A 392 8.85 10.59 23.25
C ARG A 392 8.41 10.82 21.81
N PHE A 393 7.54 9.97 21.31
CA PHE A 393 6.77 10.29 20.11
C PHE A 393 5.64 11.27 20.46
N ARG A 394 5.18 12.01 19.46
CA ARG A 394 4.06 12.95 19.61
C ARG A 394 3.09 12.75 18.45
N VAL A 395 1.81 12.75 18.77
CA VAL A 395 0.73 12.88 17.79
C VAL A 395 0.24 14.32 17.73
N SER A 396 -0.41 14.70 16.63
CA SER A 396 -0.99 16.04 16.48
C SER A 396 -2.14 16.27 17.46
N ARG A 397 -2.48 17.54 17.74
CA ARG A 397 -3.64 17.89 18.56
C ARG A 397 -4.92 17.27 18.00
N ARG A 398 -5.10 17.33 16.68
CA ARG A 398 -6.26 16.75 16.01
C ARG A 398 -6.43 15.26 16.28
N VAL A 399 -5.34 14.49 16.30
CA VAL A 399 -5.40 13.06 16.65
C VAL A 399 -5.90 12.86 18.09
N ARG A 400 -5.47 13.71 19.03
CA ARG A 400 -5.95 13.63 20.43
C ARG A 400 -7.41 14.02 20.57
N ASP A 401 -7.89 14.96 19.75
CA ASP A 401 -9.31 15.34 19.72
C ASP A 401 -10.17 14.22 19.13
N LEU A 402 -9.65 13.50 18.14
CA LEU A 402 -10.34 12.40 17.46
C LEU A 402 -10.37 11.11 18.28
N ILE A 403 -9.27 10.79 18.97
CA ILE A 403 -9.12 9.59 19.77
C ILE A 403 -8.80 10.04 21.21
N PRO A 404 -9.83 10.28 22.04
CA PRO A 404 -9.62 10.65 23.43
C PRO A 404 -8.79 9.57 24.12
N SER A 405 -7.76 10.01 24.86
CA SER A 405 -7.09 9.13 25.82
C SER A 405 -8.12 8.89 26.92
N GLY A 406 -8.67 7.67 26.98
CA GLY A 406 -9.69 7.30 27.96
C GLY A 406 -9.32 7.64 29.39
#